data_AF-A0A259N2L0-F1
#
_entry.id   AF-A0A259N2L0-F1
#
_cell.length_a   1.000
_cell.length_b   1.000
_cell.length_c   1.000
_cell.angle_alpha   90.00
_cell.angle_beta   90.00
_cell.angle_gamma   90.00
#
_symmetry.space_group_name_H-M   'P 1'
#
loop_
_entity.id
_entity.type
_entity.pdbx_description
1 polymer ?
#
loop_
_entity_poly.entity_id
_entity_poly.type
_entity_poly.pdbx_seq_one_letter_code
_entity_poly.pdbx_strand_id
1 'polypeptide(L)'
;MKFIHCCLLLGLSLSAQVQAGETLQDYRHSAALQLSGEGPWYRLELPFAAHLAAGHGDLRDLRVFDSNGQMQPYALIPGRSETVQQEQEHGVRWFPLRGRADAQEIPALRVERSTTGTLIELRGDAPAASGQQLRGWLLDASAIDAPLVRLNLDWNGAENGFQRFSIEASDDLQHWRSWGEGLVARLSFADERIDQRQVELPGQRARYLRLLWHNPPQAPHLQDNLRSTDAVFRIGSEEFLLILPGADPREACERLQAICAQLAAREIASRGGDQRITLSAGLAHWPEQGQALDELLQVADAALYQAKRAGRNRVCDLLVEGNLSHPSRQAALRGDSG
;
A
#
# COMPACT_ATOMS: atom_id res chain seq x y z
N MET A 1 -21.65 52.79 35.26
CA MET A 1 -21.15 53.71 36.32
C MET A 1 -19.72 53.35 36.70
N LYS A 2 -18.76 54.19 36.31
CA LYS A 2 -17.67 54.73 37.15
C LYS A 2 -16.77 55.59 36.25
N PHE A 3 -16.64 56.85 36.64
CA PHE A 3 -15.85 57.91 36.02
C PHE A 3 -14.39 57.87 36.49
N ILE A 4 -13.47 58.34 35.65
CA ILE A 4 -12.20 58.99 36.06
C ILE A 4 -12.01 60.25 35.18
N HIS A 5 -11.70 61.39 35.81
CA HIS A 5 -11.43 62.70 35.22
C HIS A 5 -9.97 63.13 35.52
N CYS A 6 -9.26 63.76 34.57
CA CYS A 6 -8.28 64.83 34.82
C CYS A 6 -7.91 65.60 33.53
N CYS A 7 -7.53 66.87 33.66
CA CYS A 7 -7.75 68.00 32.72
C CYS A 7 -6.53 68.54 31.95
N LEU A 8 -6.80 69.11 30.74
CA LEU A 8 -6.29 70.33 30.04
C LEU A 8 -4.76 70.63 29.93
N LEU A 9 -4.15 70.99 28.77
CA LEU A 9 -4.33 72.26 28.02
C LEU A 9 -3.70 72.26 26.59
N LEU A 10 -4.42 72.99 25.71
CA LEU A 10 -4.11 73.66 24.43
C LEU A 10 -2.70 73.63 23.79
N GLY A 11 -2.68 73.46 22.46
CA GLY A 11 -1.72 74.19 21.61
C GLY A 11 -1.50 73.66 20.19
N LEU A 12 -2.15 74.32 19.22
CA LEU A 12 -1.80 74.43 17.78
C LEU A 12 -1.87 73.18 16.88
N SER A 13 -2.96 73.18 16.12
CA SER A 13 -3.05 72.84 14.68
C SER A 13 -1.77 72.32 14.01
N LEU A 14 -1.78 71.07 13.56
CA LEU A 14 -1.15 70.70 12.30
C LEU A 14 -1.83 69.44 11.75
N SER A 15 -2.62 69.64 10.69
CA SER A 15 -3.08 68.64 9.72
C SER A 15 -3.62 67.33 10.31
N ALA A 16 -4.95 67.21 10.34
CA ALA A 16 -5.56 65.93 10.05
C ALA A 16 -5.07 65.51 8.65
N GLN A 17 -3.94 64.79 8.61
CA GLN A 17 -3.74 63.84 7.54
C GLN A 17 -4.87 62.84 7.74
N VAL A 18 -5.95 63.04 7.00
CA VAL A 18 -6.77 61.91 6.57
C VAL A 18 -5.80 61.05 5.78
N GLN A 19 -5.06 60.21 6.52
CA GLN A 19 -4.44 59.05 5.94
C GLN A 19 -5.63 58.28 5.45
N ALA A 20 -5.89 58.36 4.14
CA ALA A 20 -6.92 57.58 3.49
C ALA A 20 -6.52 56.12 3.73
N GLY A 21 -6.98 55.58 4.86
CA GLY A 21 -6.79 54.20 5.21
C GLY A 21 -7.54 53.42 4.15
N GLU A 22 -6.86 52.45 3.56
CA GLU A 22 -7.47 51.54 2.61
C GLU A 22 -8.75 50.96 3.24
N THR A 23 -9.83 50.97 2.47
CA THR A 23 -11.14 50.46 2.86
C THR A 23 -11.44 49.17 2.11
N LEU A 24 -12.42 48.40 2.60
CA LEU A 24 -12.88 47.20 1.89
C LEU A 24 -13.31 47.46 0.45
N GLN A 25 -13.75 48.68 0.11
CA GLN A 25 -14.19 49.05 -1.23
C GLN A 25 -13.04 49.25 -2.22
N ASP A 26 -11.81 49.44 -1.73
CA ASP A 26 -10.61 49.57 -2.56
C ASP A 26 -10.16 48.22 -3.13
N TYR A 27 -10.75 47.12 -2.65
CA TYR A 27 -10.42 45.75 -3.03
C TYR A 27 -11.51 45.12 -3.89
N ARG A 28 -11.10 44.54 -5.03
CA ARG A 28 -12.01 43.86 -5.97
C ARG A 28 -12.57 42.54 -5.44
N HIS A 29 -11.83 41.87 -4.57
CA HIS A 29 -12.15 40.55 -4.05
C HIS A 29 -12.12 40.57 -2.52
N SER A 30 -13.06 39.87 -1.90
CA SER A 30 -13.09 39.62 -0.47
C SER A 30 -13.35 38.14 -0.21
N ALA A 31 -12.78 37.63 0.87
CA ALA A 31 -13.01 36.28 1.36
C ALA A 31 -13.42 36.36 2.83
N ALA A 32 -14.50 35.68 3.20
CA ALA A 32 -14.92 35.62 4.59
C ALA A 32 -13.94 34.77 5.40
N LEU A 33 -13.49 35.29 6.53
CA LEU A 33 -12.69 34.56 7.50
C LEU A 33 -13.62 33.98 8.56
N GLN A 34 -13.53 32.67 8.80
CA GLN A 34 -14.19 32.03 9.92
C GLN A 34 -13.16 31.89 11.05
N LEU A 35 -13.44 32.53 12.18
CA LEU A 35 -12.62 32.41 13.37
C LEU A 35 -13.11 31.22 14.20
N SER A 36 -12.18 30.39 14.65
CA SER A 36 -12.44 29.29 15.59
C SER A 36 -11.49 29.40 16.78
N GLY A 37 -12.00 29.20 18.00
CA GLY A 37 -11.23 29.27 19.25
C GLY A 37 -11.44 30.57 20.03
N GLU A 38 -10.87 30.64 21.24
CA GLU A 38 -10.91 31.82 22.12
C GLU A 38 -9.48 32.30 22.41
N GLY A 39 -9.24 33.60 22.25
CA GLY A 39 -7.94 34.19 22.59
C GLY A 39 -7.67 35.57 21.96
N PRO A 40 -6.57 36.22 22.34
CA PRO A 40 -6.17 37.53 21.80
C PRO A 40 -5.52 37.46 20.41
N TRP A 41 -5.19 36.27 19.91
CA TRP A 41 -4.61 36.05 18.59
C TRP A 41 -5.27 34.84 17.94
N TYR A 42 -5.53 34.93 16.62
CA TYR A 42 -6.12 33.86 15.84
C TYR A 42 -5.14 33.41 14.77
N ARG A 43 -4.98 32.10 14.62
CA ARG A 43 -4.31 31.49 13.47
C ARG A 43 -5.37 30.91 12.56
N LEU A 44 -5.31 31.28 11.29
CA LEU A 44 -6.24 30.85 10.27
C LEU A 44 -5.48 30.43 9.00
N GLU A 45 -5.97 29.38 8.35
CA GLU A 45 -5.53 29.03 7.02
C GLU A 45 -6.17 30.00 6.02
N LEU A 46 -5.36 30.57 5.13
CA LEU A 46 -5.84 31.56 4.20
C LEU A 46 -6.79 30.89 3.18
N PRO A 47 -8.05 31.35 3.04
CA PRO A 47 -9.01 30.69 2.16
C PRO A 47 -8.53 30.63 0.71
N PHE A 48 -8.80 29.52 0.04
CA PHE A 48 -8.37 29.31 -1.36
C PHE A 48 -8.81 30.42 -2.32
N ALA A 49 -9.98 31.01 -2.08
CA ALA A 49 -10.47 32.16 -2.86
C ALA A 49 -9.55 33.39 -2.75
N ALA A 50 -8.96 33.64 -1.58
CA ALA A 50 -8.00 34.73 -1.40
C ALA A 50 -6.66 34.44 -2.11
N HIS A 51 -6.20 33.18 -2.09
CA HIS A 51 -5.02 32.75 -2.85
C HIS A 51 -5.19 32.93 -4.36
N LEU A 52 -6.35 32.57 -4.91
CA LEU A 52 -6.63 32.73 -6.35
C LEU A 52 -6.80 34.20 -6.76
N ALA A 53 -7.30 35.04 -5.87
CA ALA A 53 -7.56 36.45 -6.15
C ALA A 53 -6.33 37.36 -6.00
N ALA A 54 -5.30 36.91 -5.28
CA ALA A 54 -4.08 37.68 -5.07
C ALA A 54 -3.33 37.88 -6.39
N GLY A 55 -2.95 39.13 -6.68
CA GLY A 55 -2.16 39.49 -7.85
C GLY A 55 -0.66 39.24 -7.66
N HIS A 56 -0.23 38.96 -6.43
CA HIS A 56 1.18 38.74 -6.09
C HIS A 56 1.38 37.47 -5.26
N GLY A 57 2.41 36.69 -5.62
CA GLY A 57 2.73 35.44 -4.93
C GLY A 57 3.26 35.60 -3.50
N ASP A 58 3.69 36.81 -3.12
CA ASP A 58 4.04 37.17 -1.75
C ASP A 58 2.85 37.70 -0.94
N LEU A 59 1.65 37.76 -1.54
CA LEU A 59 0.39 38.20 -0.93
C LEU A 59 0.47 39.61 -0.30
N ARG A 60 1.35 40.47 -0.81
CA ARG A 60 1.52 41.85 -0.30
C ARG A 60 0.28 42.75 -0.49
N ASP A 61 -0.60 42.33 -1.39
CA ASP A 61 -1.89 42.94 -1.71
C ASP A 61 -3.04 42.42 -0.83
N LEU A 62 -2.76 41.55 0.14
CA LEU A 62 -3.75 41.10 1.09
C LEU A 62 -3.98 42.15 2.19
N ARG A 63 -5.21 42.30 2.67
CA ARG A 63 -5.55 43.03 3.90
C ARG A 63 -6.59 42.26 4.68
N VAL A 64 -6.52 42.37 6.01
CA VAL A 64 -7.51 41.79 6.92
C VAL A 64 -8.36 42.91 7.49
N PHE A 65 -9.67 42.76 7.46
CA PHE A 65 -10.63 43.72 8.02
C PHE A 65 -11.55 43.00 9.02
N ASP A 66 -11.98 43.71 10.06
CA ASP A 66 -13.02 43.23 10.96
C ASP A 66 -14.43 43.45 10.38
N SER A 67 -15.47 43.07 11.12
CA SER A 67 -16.86 43.27 10.72
C SER A 67 -17.28 44.73 10.59
N ASN A 68 -16.52 45.65 11.19
CA ASN A 68 -16.75 47.09 11.13
C ASN A 68 -15.99 47.75 9.97
N GLY A 69 -15.25 46.97 9.17
CA GLY A 69 -14.42 47.47 8.07
C GLY A 69 -13.11 48.12 8.53
N GLN A 70 -12.69 47.90 9.78
CA GLN A 70 -11.41 48.38 10.28
C GLN A 70 -10.29 47.37 9.96
N MET A 71 -9.21 47.87 9.39
CA MET A 71 -8.03 47.07 9.07
C MET A 71 -7.41 46.49 10.35
N GLN A 72 -7.11 45.19 10.33
CA GLN A 72 -6.51 44.45 11.44
C GLN A 72 -5.04 44.13 11.16
N PRO A 73 -4.17 44.19 12.17
CA PRO A 73 -2.80 43.71 12.04
C PRO A 73 -2.79 42.20 11.82
N TYR A 74 -1.94 41.73 10.91
CA TYR A 74 -1.76 40.31 10.62
C TYR A 74 -0.30 40.03 10.26
N ALA A 75 0.09 38.76 10.37
CA ALA A 75 1.36 38.28 9.90
C ALA A 75 1.12 37.08 8.99
N LEU A 76 1.65 37.14 7.77
CA LEU A 76 1.71 35.98 6.90
C LEU A 76 2.90 35.15 7.34
N ILE A 77 2.59 34.03 7.97
CA ILE A 77 3.58 32.98 8.19
C ILE A 77 3.50 32.14 6.92
N PRO A 78 4.57 32.06 6.11
CA PRO A 78 4.61 31.06 5.06
C PRO A 78 4.23 29.77 5.72
N GLY A 79 3.17 29.12 5.24
CA GLY A 79 2.87 27.78 5.70
C GLY A 79 4.21 27.07 5.64
N ARG A 80 4.71 26.57 6.78
CA ARG A 80 5.46 25.35 6.67
C ARG A 80 4.45 24.48 5.96
N SER A 81 4.64 24.29 4.66
CA SER A 81 4.58 22.94 4.17
C SER A 81 5.33 22.21 5.27
N GLU A 82 4.59 21.53 6.16
CA GLU A 82 5.00 20.17 6.43
C GLU A 82 5.37 19.72 5.04
N THR A 83 6.67 19.62 4.80
CA THR A 83 7.12 18.81 3.70
C THR A 83 6.41 17.52 4.04
N VAL A 84 5.24 17.33 3.45
CA VAL A 84 4.65 16.05 3.20
C VAL A 84 5.77 15.46 2.38
N GLN A 85 6.78 14.92 3.06
CA GLN A 85 7.69 13.96 2.50
C GLN A 85 6.67 12.97 1.99
N GLN A 86 6.40 13.03 0.69
CA GLN A 86 5.38 12.20 0.07
C GLN A 86 5.77 10.80 0.49
N GLU A 87 5.01 10.24 1.43
CA GLU A 87 5.25 8.90 1.91
C GLU A 87 5.00 8.01 0.69
N GLN A 88 6.08 7.55 0.09
CA GLN A 88 6.00 6.71 -1.09
C GLN A 88 5.74 5.29 -0.61
N GLU A 89 4.56 4.78 -0.94
CA GLU A 89 4.20 3.39 -0.67
C GLU A 89 4.98 2.46 -1.61
N HIS A 90 5.68 1.50 -1.03
CA HIS A 90 6.49 0.53 -1.76
C HIS A 90 6.03 -0.89 -1.40
N GLY A 91 5.70 -1.70 -2.41
CA GLY A 91 5.48 -3.12 -2.22
C GLY A 91 6.79 -3.85 -1.92
N VAL A 92 6.78 -4.71 -0.90
CA VAL A 92 7.93 -5.54 -0.49
C VAL A 92 7.64 -7.01 -0.70
N ARG A 93 8.68 -7.81 -0.94
CA ARG A 93 8.54 -9.28 -0.92
C ARG A 93 8.40 -9.73 0.53
N TRP A 94 7.61 -10.77 0.77
CA TRP A 94 7.46 -11.34 2.10
C TRP A 94 7.48 -12.87 2.07
N PHE A 95 7.90 -13.47 3.18
CA PHE A 95 8.08 -14.92 3.31
C PHE A 95 7.48 -15.40 4.64
N PRO A 96 6.66 -16.47 4.64
CA PRO A 96 6.07 -16.99 5.87
C PRO A 96 7.13 -17.63 6.77
N LEU A 97 7.14 -17.25 8.04
CA LEU A 97 7.92 -17.92 9.07
C LEU A 97 7.04 -18.96 9.75
N ARG A 98 7.36 -20.24 9.57
CA ARG A 98 6.64 -21.35 10.17
C ARG A 98 7.48 -22.02 11.26
N GLY A 99 6.82 -22.43 12.35
CA GLY A 99 7.46 -23.09 13.48
C GLY A 99 6.43 -23.71 14.41
N ARG A 100 6.88 -24.46 15.41
CA ARG A 100 5.98 -24.99 16.45
C ARG A 100 5.50 -23.86 17.36
N ALA A 101 4.28 -23.92 17.89
CA ALA A 101 3.72 -22.86 18.74
C ALA A 101 4.44 -22.71 20.10
N ASP A 102 5.03 -23.81 20.61
CA ASP A 102 5.74 -23.92 21.89
C ASP A 102 7.24 -23.55 21.82
N ALA A 103 7.81 -23.46 20.63
CA ALA A 103 9.23 -23.15 20.46
C ALA A 103 9.51 -21.66 20.71
N GLN A 104 10.37 -21.37 21.69
CA GLN A 104 10.90 -20.00 21.91
C GLN A 104 11.85 -19.56 20.78
N GLU A 105 12.54 -20.51 20.14
CA GLU A 105 13.46 -20.24 19.04
C GLU A 105 12.77 -20.36 17.67
N ILE A 106 12.98 -19.35 16.84
CA ILE A 106 12.61 -19.36 15.42
C ILE A 106 13.76 -20.04 14.67
N PRO A 107 13.48 -20.97 13.72
CA PRO A 107 14.54 -21.66 13.00
C PRO A 107 15.52 -20.68 12.36
N ALA A 108 16.82 -20.94 12.51
CA ALA A 108 17.88 -20.11 11.97
C ALA A 108 17.75 -20.02 10.43
N LEU A 109 17.59 -18.80 9.92
CA LEU A 109 17.49 -18.52 8.49
C LEU A 109 18.89 -18.62 7.86
N ARG A 110 19.15 -19.56 6.96
CA ARG A 110 20.42 -19.60 6.20
C ARG A 110 20.20 -19.01 4.82
N VAL A 111 20.92 -17.94 4.52
CA VAL A 111 20.83 -17.22 3.26
C VAL A 111 22.02 -17.61 2.41
N GLU A 112 21.80 -18.38 1.35
CA GLU A 112 22.85 -18.71 0.38
C GLU A 112 22.74 -17.80 -0.84
N ARG A 113 23.74 -16.93 -1.04
CA ARG A 113 23.82 -16.11 -2.25
C ARG A 113 24.43 -16.95 -3.38
N SER A 114 23.61 -17.28 -4.38
CA SER A 114 24.07 -17.85 -5.64
C SER A 114 24.37 -16.71 -6.65
N THR A 115 25.17 -17.02 -7.68
CA THR A 115 25.50 -16.11 -8.79
C THR A 115 24.30 -15.62 -9.60
N THR A 116 23.10 -16.19 -9.41
CA THR A 116 21.85 -15.82 -10.10
C THR A 116 20.80 -15.16 -9.20
N GLY A 117 21.08 -15.00 -7.91
CA GLY A 117 20.14 -14.41 -6.94
C GLY A 117 20.30 -14.99 -5.53
N THR A 118 19.78 -14.26 -4.55
CA THR A 118 19.78 -14.68 -3.14
C THR A 118 18.74 -15.78 -2.93
N LEU A 119 19.16 -17.01 -2.66
CA LEU A 119 18.29 -18.12 -2.26
C LEU A 119 18.23 -18.12 -0.71
N ILE A 120 17.01 -18.00 -0.16
CA ILE A 120 16.81 -18.08 1.29
C ILE A 120 16.34 -19.50 1.62
N GLU A 121 17.23 -20.32 2.20
CA GLU A 121 16.87 -21.65 2.70
C GLU A 121 16.50 -21.57 4.19
N LEU A 122 15.23 -21.82 4.48
CA LEU A 122 14.73 -22.03 5.84
C LEU A 122 15.10 -23.47 6.26
N ARG A 123 16.20 -23.66 7.01
CA ARG A 123 16.49 -24.99 7.61
C ARG A 123 15.57 -25.20 8.81
N GLY A 124 14.38 -25.76 8.56
CA GLY A 124 13.66 -26.51 9.57
C GLY A 124 14.29 -27.91 9.65
N ASP A 125 14.81 -28.28 10.80
CA ASP A 125 15.37 -29.62 11.04
C ASP A 125 14.22 -30.63 11.21
N ALA A 126 13.39 -30.80 10.16
CA ALA A 126 12.43 -31.91 10.04
C ALA A 126 11.71 -31.86 8.67
N PRO A 127 11.53 -33.01 8.00
CA PRO A 127 10.61 -33.10 6.86
C PRO A 127 9.21 -32.73 7.36
N ALA A 128 8.52 -31.82 6.65
CA ALA A 128 7.11 -31.42 6.80
C ALA A 128 6.33 -32.17 7.91
N ALA A 129 6.66 -31.88 9.18
CA ALA A 129 6.12 -32.61 10.31
C ALA A 129 4.85 -31.88 10.75
N SER A 130 3.73 -32.61 10.79
CA SER A 130 2.46 -32.18 11.36
C SER A 130 2.67 -31.36 12.64
N GLY A 131 2.24 -30.09 12.64
CA GLY A 131 2.33 -29.20 13.81
C GLY A 131 3.11 -27.89 13.64
N GLN A 132 3.63 -27.57 12.45
CA GLN A 132 4.19 -26.24 12.17
C GLN A 132 3.09 -25.23 11.82
N GLN A 133 2.96 -24.16 12.61
CA GLN A 133 2.02 -23.06 12.41
C GLN A 133 2.74 -21.79 11.92
N LEU A 134 2.00 -20.88 11.27
CA LEU A 134 2.46 -19.54 10.95
C LEU A 134 2.82 -18.78 12.25
N ARG A 135 4.09 -18.43 12.41
CA ARG A 135 4.61 -17.66 13.54
C ARG A 135 4.78 -16.18 13.19
N GLY A 136 4.90 -15.86 11.91
CA GLY A 136 5.25 -14.51 11.49
C GLY A 136 5.61 -14.40 10.02
N TRP A 137 6.20 -13.26 9.67
CA TRP A 137 6.53 -12.87 8.31
C TRP A 137 7.92 -12.25 8.26
N LEU A 138 8.72 -12.61 7.25
CA LEU A 138 9.95 -11.93 6.89
C LEU A 138 9.66 -11.03 5.68
N LEU A 139 9.94 -9.74 5.77
CA LEU A 139 9.73 -8.75 4.71
C LEU A 139 11.10 -8.30 4.19
N ASP A 140 11.27 -8.30 2.87
CA ASP A 140 12.46 -7.83 2.18
C ASP A 140 12.23 -6.40 1.66
N ALA A 141 12.71 -5.44 2.45
CA ALA A 141 12.72 -4.02 2.14
C ALA A 141 14.05 -3.58 1.49
N SER A 142 14.91 -4.51 1.05
CA SER A 142 16.26 -4.19 0.59
C SER A 142 16.32 -3.36 -0.71
N ALA A 143 15.20 -3.26 -1.43
CA ALA A 143 15.03 -2.40 -2.59
C ALA A 143 14.67 -0.94 -2.23
N ILE A 144 14.32 -0.65 -0.98
CA ILE A 144 13.90 0.68 -0.52
C ILE A 144 15.11 1.42 0.05
N ASP A 145 15.62 2.42 -0.69
CA ASP A 145 16.69 3.29 -0.21
C ASP A 145 16.14 4.52 0.52
N ALA A 146 15.28 4.30 1.52
CA ALA A 146 14.66 5.36 2.32
C ALA A 146 14.32 4.87 3.75
N PRO A 147 14.19 5.77 4.74
CA PRO A 147 13.72 5.39 6.07
C PRO A 147 12.30 4.83 6.02
N LEU A 148 12.05 3.73 6.74
CA LEU A 148 10.74 3.11 6.82
C LEU A 148 9.95 3.76 7.96
N VAL A 149 8.83 4.40 7.62
CA VAL A 149 8.01 5.20 8.54
C VAL A 149 6.65 4.57 8.85
N ARG A 150 6.15 3.72 7.95
CA ARG A 150 4.86 3.06 8.11
C ARG A 150 4.86 1.70 7.42
N LEU A 151 4.17 0.76 8.02
CA LEU A 151 3.85 -0.54 7.46
C LEU A 151 2.34 -0.61 7.23
N ASN A 152 1.93 -0.95 6.01
CA ASN A 152 0.53 -1.19 5.65
C ASN A 152 0.35 -2.69 5.44
N LEU A 153 -0.46 -3.35 6.28
CA LEU A 153 -0.68 -4.80 6.23
C LEU A 153 -2.10 -5.10 5.77
N ASP A 154 -2.21 -5.83 4.66
CA ASP A 154 -3.46 -6.43 4.23
C ASP A 154 -3.48 -7.92 4.60
N TRP A 155 -4.58 -8.41 5.15
CA TRP A 155 -4.74 -9.82 5.51
C TRP A 155 -6.14 -10.39 5.23
N ASN A 156 -6.15 -11.69 4.94
CA ASN A 156 -7.34 -12.51 4.79
C ASN A 156 -7.82 -13.04 6.16
N GLY A 157 -9.14 -13.15 6.30
CA GLY A 157 -9.78 -13.73 7.48
C GLY A 157 -10.95 -12.89 7.99
N ALA A 158 -11.99 -13.58 8.46
CA ALA A 158 -13.10 -13.01 9.23
C ALA A 158 -12.75 -12.89 10.72
N GLU A 159 -11.46 -13.05 11.07
CA GLU A 159 -11.01 -13.00 12.45
C GLU A 159 -11.17 -11.58 12.99
N ASN A 160 -12.27 -11.39 13.72
CA ASN A 160 -12.50 -10.18 14.47
C ASN A 160 -11.60 -10.18 15.70
N GLY A 161 -10.85 -9.10 15.87
CA GLY A 161 -10.00 -8.94 17.04
C GLY A 161 -8.74 -8.13 16.77
N PHE A 162 -7.93 -8.08 17.81
CA PHE A 162 -6.65 -7.37 17.86
C PHE A 162 -5.51 -8.38 17.74
N GLN A 163 -4.61 -8.17 16.78
CA GLN A 163 -3.45 -9.02 16.56
C GLN A 163 -2.18 -8.21 16.81
N ARG A 164 -1.44 -8.60 17.85
CA ARG A 164 -0.18 -7.98 18.23
C ARG A 164 1.00 -8.79 17.71
N PHE A 165 2.03 -8.11 17.26
CA PHE A 165 3.28 -8.72 16.83
C PHE A 165 4.48 -7.88 17.23
N SER A 166 5.64 -8.50 17.42
CA SER A 166 6.91 -7.78 17.53
C SER A 166 7.47 -7.52 16.13
N ILE A 167 8.22 -6.44 16.01
CA ILE A 167 8.91 -6.03 14.79
C ILE A 167 10.40 -6.03 15.10
N GLU A 168 11.15 -6.76 14.29
CA GLU A 168 12.61 -6.77 14.35
C GLU A 168 13.17 -6.37 12.98
N ALA A 169 14.34 -5.73 12.98
CA ALA A 169 15.03 -5.30 11.78
C ALA A 169 16.38 -5.99 11.65
N SER A 170 16.83 -6.20 10.42
CA SER A 170 18.16 -6.71 10.09
C SER A 170 18.65 -6.12 8.78
N ASP A 171 19.97 -6.03 8.64
CA ASP A 171 20.63 -5.65 7.39
C ASP A 171 21.29 -6.85 6.69
N ASP A 172 21.39 -8.00 7.36
CA ASP A 172 22.12 -9.19 6.88
C ASP A 172 21.39 -10.53 7.12
N LEU A 173 20.16 -10.49 7.66
CA LEU A 173 19.32 -11.64 8.05
C LEU A 173 19.87 -12.48 9.22
N GLN A 174 21.02 -12.11 9.78
CA GLN A 174 21.69 -12.83 10.87
C GLN A 174 21.58 -12.06 12.19
N HIS A 175 21.84 -10.76 12.15
CA HIS A 175 21.77 -9.88 13.31
C HIS A 175 20.43 -9.17 13.32
N TRP A 176 19.62 -9.46 14.33
CA TRP A 176 18.28 -8.90 14.50
C TRP A 176 18.28 -7.90 15.66
N ARG A 177 17.72 -6.72 15.40
CA ARG A 177 17.49 -5.69 16.43
C ARG A 177 15.99 -5.52 16.65
N SER A 178 15.57 -5.41 17.90
CA SER A 178 14.19 -5.05 18.22
C SER A 178 13.88 -3.66 17.68
N TRP A 179 12.74 -3.53 17.00
CA TRP A 179 12.31 -2.31 16.34
C TRP A 179 10.95 -1.81 16.82
N GLY A 180 10.24 -2.59 17.62
CA GLY A 180 9.02 -2.20 18.30
C GLY A 180 7.96 -3.30 18.28
N GLU A 181 6.73 -2.90 18.52
CA GLU A 181 5.54 -3.75 18.41
C GLU A 181 4.55 -3.13 17.43
N GLY A 182 3.82 -3.99 16.73
CA GLY A 182 2.71 -3.62 15.87
C GLY A 182 1.39 -4.16 16.40
N LEU A 183 0.32 -3.42 16.13
CA LEU A 183 -1.05 -3.84 16.38
C LEU A 183 -1.85 -3.64 15.10
N VAL A 184 -2.44 -4.72 14.61
CA VAL A 184 -3.47 -4.66 13.58
C VAL A 184 -4.79 -5.16 14.14
N ALA A 185 -5.90 -4.65 13.62
CA ALA A 185 -7.21 -5.03 14.09
C ALA A 185 -8.24 -5.03 12.97
N ARG A 186 -9.17 -5.98 13.05
CA ARG A 186 -10.38 -6.02 12.24
C ARG A 186 -11.55 -6.19 13.20
N LEU A 187 -12.47 -5.25 13.20
CA LEU A 187 -13.65 -5.28 14.05
C LEU A 187 -14.87 -5.16 13.14
N SER A 188 -15.82 -6.07 13.29
CA SER A 188 -17.10 -6.00 12.59
C SER A 188 -18.23 -6.18 13.58
N PHE A 189 -19.19 -5.27 13.53
CA PHE A 189 -20.42 -5.30 14.32
C PHE A 189 -21.56 -4.80 13.43
N ALA A 190 -22.61 -5.60 13.29
CA ALA A 190 -23.65 -5.39 12.26
C ALA A 190 -23.02 -5.24 10.85
N ASP A 191 -23.51 -4.29 10.05
CA ASP A 191 -23.00 -3.98 8.71
C ASP A 191 -21.81 -2.99 8.71
N GLU A 192 -21.29 -2.63 9.89
CA GLU A 192 -20.15 -1.73 10.03
C GLU A 192 -18.85 -2.50 10.28
N ARG A 193 -17.75 -2.03 9.65
CA ARG A 193 -16.42 -2.63 9.76
C ARG A 193 -15.34 -1.58 9.93
N ILE A 194 -14.45 -1.83 10.89
CA ILE A 194 -13.26 -1.03 11.17
C ILE A 194 -12.03 -1.89 10.95
N ASP A 195 -11.11 -1.41 10.11
CA ASP A 195 -9.83 -2.06 9.81
C ASP A 195 -8.65 -1.14 10.19
N GLN A 196 -7.88 -1.55 11.21
CA GLN A 196 -6.59 -0.93 11.55
C GLN A 196 -5.46 -1.72 10.88
N ARG A 197 -5.03 -1.26 9.69
CA ARG A 197 -4.01 -1.91 8.86
C ARG A 197 -2.62 -1.28 8.94
N GLN A 198 -2.55 -0.07 9.48
CA GLN A 198 -1.34 0.73 9.52
C GLN A 198 -0.62 0.58 10.86
N VAL A 199 0.69 0.38 10.78
CA VAL A 199 1.58 0.34 11.93
C VAL A 199 2.71 1.33 11.71
N GLU A 200 2.97 2.18 12.71
CA GLU A 200 4.07 3.13 12.67
C GLU A 200 5.41 2.42 12.83
N LEU A 201 6.40 2.87 12.06
CA LEU A 201 7.78 2.41 12.15
C LEU A 201 8.67 3.55 12.64
N PRO A 202 9.84 3.26 13.24
CA PRO A 202 10.66 4.27 13.91
C PRO A 202 11.39 5.25 12.96
N GLY A 203 11.07 5.27 11.66
CA GLY A 203 11.67 6.19 10.69
C GLY A 203 13.14 5.91 10.44
N GLN A 204 13.54 4.63 10.42
CA GLN A 204 14.92 4.19 10.23
C GLN A 204 15.05 3.31 8.99
N ARG A 205 16.25 3.21 8.41
CA ARG A 205 16.54 2.28 7.31
C ARG A 205 16.75 0.86 7.85
N ALA A 206 16.22 -0.13 7.14
CA ALA A 206 16.49 -1.55 7.36
C ALA A 206 16.26 -2.32 6.06
N ARG A 207 17.08 -3.33 5.78
CA ARG A 207 16.91 -4.16 4.57
C ARG A 207 15.87 -5.26 4.75
N TYR A 208 15.72 -5.77 5.97
CA TYR A 208 14.83 -6.88 6.28
C TYR A 208 14.07 -6.63 7.56
N LEU A 209 12.76 -6.89 7.54
CA LEU A 209 11.91 -6.83 8.72
C LEU A 209 11.38 -8.21 9.06
N ARG A 210 11.30 -8.53 10.34
CA ARG A 210 10.67 -9.75 10.83
C ARG A 210 9.53 -9.38 11.75
N LEU A 211 8.33 -9.83 11.39
CA LEU A 211 7.11 -9.67 12.19
C LEU A 211 6.82 -10.99 12.87
N LEU A 212 6.62 -11.00 14.19
CA LEU A 212 6.36 -12.22 14.95
C LEU A 212 5.11 -12.07 15.79
N TRP A 213 4.11 -12.91 15.53
CA TRP A 213 2.84 -12.85 16.24
C TRP A 213 2.99 -13.31 17.69
N HIS A 214 2.44 -12.53 18.62
CA HIS A 214 2.41 -12.90 20.04
C HIS A 214 1.49 -14.11 20.29
N ASN A 215 0.46 -14.28 19.46
CA ASN A 215 -0.45 -15.42 19.50
C ASN A 215 -0.50 -16.13 18.12
N PRO A 216 0.47 -16.99 17.80
CA PRO A 216 0.54 -17.67 16.50
C PRO A 216 -0.70 -18.47 16.08
N PRO A 217 -1.45 -19.12 17.01
CA PRO A 217 -2.75 -19.71 16.72
C PRO A 217 -3.74 -18.82 15.96
N GLN A 218 -3.68 -17.52 16.17
CA GLN A 218 -4.59 -16.50 15.63
C GLN A 218 -3.88 -15.58 14.61
N ALA A 219 -2.72 -16.00 14.10
CA ALA A 219 -1.94 -15.22 13.17
C ALA A 219 -2.68 -15.05 11.83
N PRO A 220 -3.00 -13.80 11.41
CA PRO A 220 -3.66 -13.59 10.14
C PRO A 220 -2.70 -13.82 8.97
N HIS A 221 -3.25 -14.32 7.86
CA HIS A 221 -2.51 -14.54 6.63
C HIS A 221 -2.47 -13.25 5.79
N LEU A 222 -1.28 -12.71 5.52
CA LEU A 222 -1.13 -11.52 4.67
C LEU A 222 -1.62 -11.81 3.24
N GLN A 223 -2.23 -10.81 2.60
CA GLN A 223 -2.68 -10.88 1.22
C GLN A 223 -1.56 -10.56 0.25
N ASP A 224 -1.42 -11.39 -0.79
CA ASP A 224 -0.69 -11.05 -2.00
C ASP A 224 -1.55 -10.15 -2.88
N ASN A 225 -1.51 -8.84 -2.60
CA ASN A 225 -1.93 -7.85 -3.60
C ASN A 225 -0.67 -7.51 -4.40
N LEU A 226 -0.62 -7.95 -5.66
CA LEU A 226 0.41 -7.71 -6.70
C LEU A 226 1.74 -7.15 -6.18
N ARG A 227 2.83 -7.92 -6.30
CA ARG A 227 4.17 -7.44 -5.92
C ARG A 227 4.50 -6.17 -6.71
N SER A 228 5.37 -5.31 -6.18
CA SER A 228 5.87 -4.12 -6.90
C SER A 228 6.56 -4.45 -8.23
N THR A 229 6.97 -5.70 -8.43
CA THR A 229 7.52 -6.24 -9.68
C THR A 229 6.49 -6.83 -10.64
N ASP A 230 5.27 -7.10 -10.16
CA ASP A 230 4.20 -7.67 -10.98
C ASP A 230 3.67 -6.55 -11.89
N ALA A 231 3.70 -6.79 -13.20
CA ALA A 231 3.29 -5.79 -14.18
C ALA A 231 1.97 -6.21 -14.83
N VAL A 232 1.00 -5.30 -14.81
CA VAL A 232 -0.31 -5.47 -15.44
C VAL A 232 -0.37 -4.58 -16.68
N PHE A 233 -0.60 -5.17 -17.84
CA PHE A 233 -0.78 -4.47 -19.11
C PHE A 233 -2.19 -4.70 -19.63
N ARG A 234 -2.82 -3.67 -20.16
CA ARG A 234 -4.04 -3.81 -20.95
C ARG A 234 -3.66 -3.89 -22.42
N ILE A 235 -3.89 -5.04 -23.03
CA ILE A 235 -3.51 -5.31 -24.42
C ILE A 235 -4.69 -5.11 -25.38
N GLY A 236 -5.93 -5.17 -24.88
CA GLY A 236 -7.14 -4.98 -25.67
C GLY A 236 -8.29 -4.34 -24.88
N SER A 237 -9.49 -4.32 -25.47
CA SER A 237 -10.68 -3.77 -24.81
C SER A 237 -11.06 -4.57 -23.55
N GLU A 238 -10.85 -5.89 -23.59
CA GLU A 238 -11.25 -6.83 -22.53
C GLU A 238 -10.09 -7.75 -22.11
N GLU A 239 -8.88 -7.46 -22.60
CA GLU A 239 -7.73 -8.35 -22.52
C GLU A 239 -6.61 -7.70 -21.73
N PHE A 240 -6.09 -8.45 -20.75
CA PHE A 240 -5.06 -8.03 -19.83
C PHE A 240 -3.96 -9.08 -19.79
N LEU A 241 -2.70 -8.61 -19.75
CA LEU A 241 -1.51 -9.42 -19.58
C LEU A 241 -0.91 -9.14 -18.20
N LEU A 242 -0.70 -10.18 -17.42
CA LEU A 242 0.03 -10.11 -16.14
C LEU A 242 1.38 -10.78 -16.31
N ILE A 243 2.44 -10.07 -15.92
CA ILE A 243 3.80 -10.62 -15.82
C ILE A 243 4.13 -10.74 -14.34
N LEU A 244 4.53 -11.94 -13.91
CA LEU A 244 4.83 -12.27 -12.52
C LEU A 244 6.30 -12.72 -12.38
N PRO A 245 7.27 -11.79 -12.33
CA PRO A 245 8.69 -12.15 -12.30
C PRO A 245 9.05 -12.93 -11.03
N GLY A 246 9.67 -14.11 -11.22
CA GLY A 246 10.16 -14.94 -10.12
C GLY A 246 9.06 -15.56 -9.25
N ALA A 247 7.83 -15.65 -9.75
CA ALA A 247 6.79 -16.48 -9.16
C ALA A 247 7.01 -17.95 -9.56
N ASP A 248 6.84 -18.89 -8.63
CA ASP A 248 6.81 -20.30 -9.01
C ASP A 248 5.48 -20.64 -9.71
N PRO A 249 5.43 -21.67 -10.58
CA PRO A 249 4.24 -22.01 -11.35
C PRO A 249 2.97 -22.22 -10.52
N ARG A 250 3.12 -22.82 -9.34
CA ARG A 250 2.01 -23.11 -8.44
C ARG A 250 1.54 -21.84 -7.75
N GLU A 251 2.46 -21.04 -7.23
CA GLU A 251 2.19 -19.72 -6.65
C GLU A 251 1.49 -18.81 -7.66
N ALA A 252 1.96 -18.76 -8.90
CA ALA A 252 1.33 -17.99 -9.97
C ALA A 252 -0.11 -18.44 -10.21
N CYS A 253 -0.35 -19.75 -10.29
CA CYS A 253 -1.69 -20.31 -10.46
C CYS A 253 -2.61 -19.97 -9.28
N GLU A 254 -2.16 -20.20 -8.04
CA GLU A 254 -2.91 -19.88 -6.81
C GLU A 254 -3.24 -18.38 -6.74
N ARG A 255 -2.29 -17.51 -7.10
CA ARG A 255 -2.48 -16.05 -7.12
C ARG A 255 -3.52 -15.62 -8.16
N LEU A 256 -3.43 -16.10 -9.42
CA LEU A 256 -4.43 -15.78 -10.43
C LEU A 256 -5.81 -16.34 -10.06
N GLN A 257 -5.89 -17.51 -9.43
CA GLN A 257 -7.16 -18.05 -8.95
C GLN A 257 -7.78 -17.17 -7.88
N ALA A 258 -6.98 -16.66 -6.94
CA ALA A 258 -7.44 -15.72 -5.93
C ALA A 258 -7.98 -14.42 -6.56
N ILE A 259 -7.29 -13.86 -7.57
CA ILE A 259 -7.75 -12.67 -8.31
C ILE A 259 -9.10 -12.94 -8.99
N CYS A 260 -9.25 -14.07 -9.68
CA CYS A 260 -10.52 -14.47 -10.30
C CYS A 260 -11.65 -14.56 -9.27
N ALA A 261 -11.41 -15.22 -8.14
CA ALA A 261 -12.40 -15.39 -7.08
C ALA A 261 -12.82 -14.05 -6.43
N GLN A 262 -11.85 -13.17 -6.16
CA GLN A 262 -12.13 -11.85 -5.60
C GLN A 262 -12.93 -10.98 -6.55
N LEU A 263 -12.62 -11.00 -7.85
CA LEU A 263 -13.36 -10.24 -8.84
C LEU A 263 -14.80 -10.76 -8.98
N ALA A 264 -14.96 -12.08 -9.02
CA ALA A 264 -16.27 -12.73 -9.11
C ALA A 264 -17.18 -12.43 -7.89
N ALA A 265 -16.59 -12.18 -6.72
CA ALA A 265 -17.32 -11.86 -5.50
C ALA A 265 -17.73 -10.38 -5.39
N ARG A 266 -17.18 -9.49 -6.22
CA ARG A 266 -17.42 -8.04 -6.16
C ARG A 266 -18.55 -7.63 -7.12
N GLU A 267 -19.42 -6.75 -6.63
CA GLU A 267 -20.33 -5.98 -7.46
C GLU A 267 -19.63 -4.67 -7.85
N ILE A 268 -19.49 -4.44 -9.16
CA ILE A 268 -18.80 -3.26 -9.68
C ILE A 268 -19.84 -2.27 -10.16
N ALA A 269 -19.84 -1.09 -9.54
CA ALA A 269 -20.71 0.01 -9.92
C ALA A 269 -20.42 0.45 -11.36
N SER A 270 -21.45 0.40 -12.21
CA SER A 270 -21.41 0.86 -13.59
C SER A 270 -22.53 1.88 -13.83
N ARG A 271 -22.40 2.69 -14.90
CA ARG A 271 -23.42 3.69 -15.29
C ARG A 271 -24.81 3.08 -15.52
N GLY A 272 -24.89 1.76 -15.74
CA GLY A 272 -26.13 1.00 -15.92
C GLY A 272 -26.57 0.16 -14.71
N GLY A 273 -25.98 0.36 -13.53
CA GLY A 273 -26.23 -0.44 -12.32
C GLY A 273 -25.06 -1.35 -11.95
N ASP A 274 -25.12 -1.94 -10.77
CA ASP A 274 -24.07 -2.83 -10.25
C ASP A 274 -24.01 -4.13 -11.06
N GLN A 275 -22.82 -4.47 -11.55
CA GLN A 275 -22.59 -5.67 -12.36
C GLN A 275 -21.55 -6.57 -11.73
N ARG A 276 -21.81 -7.88 -11.75
CA ARG A 276 -20.80 -8.90 -11.46
C ARG A 276 -20.03 -9.22 -12.73
N ILE A 277 -18.72 -9.07 -12.67
CA ILE A 277 -17.82 -9.47 -13.74
C ILE A 277 -16.94 -10.62 -13.27
N THR A 278 -16.55 -11.48 -14.20
CA THR A 278 -15.64 -12.61 -13.92
C THR A 278 -14.47 -12.55 -14.88
N LEU A 279 -13.35 -13.14 -14.46
CA LEU A 279 -12.14 -13.22 -15.27
C LEU A 279 -11.81 -14.68 -15.56
N SER A 280 -11.36 -14.96 -16.78
CA SER A 280 -10.73 -16.23 -17.11
C SER A 280 -9.31 -15.95 -17.53
N ALA A 281 -8.36 -16.78 -17.10
CA ALA A 281 -6.95 -16.59 -17.37
C ALA A 281 -6.30 -17.88 -17.90
N GLY A 282 -5.29 -17.70 -18.74
CA GLY A 282 -4.37 -18.75 -19.14
C GLY A 282 -2.98 -18.42 -18.63
N LEU A 283 -2.27 -19.43 -18.13
CA LEU A 283 -0.93 -19.28 -17.57
C LEU A 283 0.12 -19.84 -18.53
N ALA A 284 1.26 -19.16 -18.62
CA ALA A 284 2.45 -19.61 -19.31
C ALA A 284 3.69 -19.36 -18.44
N HIS A 285 4.68 -20.25 -18.56
CA HIS A 285 5.87 -20.32 -17.72
C HIS A 285 7.13 -20.15 -18.55
N TRP A 286 7.93 -19.17 -18.17
CA TRP A 286 9.27 -19.01 -18.70
C TRP A 286 10.29 -19.59 -17.71
N PRO A 287 11.31 -20.31 -18.17
CA PRO A 287 11.66 -20.62 -19.57
C PRO A 287 11.06 -21.92 -20.14
N GLU A 288 10.23 -22.64 -19.40
CA GLU A 288 9.81 -24.02 -19.72
C GLU A 288 8.91 -24.12 -20.96
N GLN A 289 8.11 -23.08 -21.24
CA GLN A 289 7.09 -23.10 -22.29
C GLN A 289 7.35 -22.10 -23.43
N GLY A 290 8.51 -21.45 -23.44
CA GLY A 290 8.91 -20.52 -24.48
C GLY A 290 10.16 -19.75 -24.12
N GLN A 291 10.96 -19.38 -25.12
CA GLN A 291 12.16 -18.55 -24.95
C GLN A 291 11.92 -17.10 -25.39
N ALA A 292 10.88 -16.86 -26.18
CA ALA A 292 10.44 -15.54 -26.63
C ALA A 292 9.03 -15.20 -26.11
N LEU A 293 8.73 -13.91 -26.00
CA LEU A 293 7.43 -13.42 -25.52
C LEU A 293 6.26 -13.96 -26.36
N ASP A 294 6.38 -13.98 -27.69
CA ASP A 294 5.33 -14.44 -28.58
C ASP A 294 4.98 -15.93 -28.36
N GLU A 295 5.97 -16.75 -28.02
CA GLU A 295 5.77 -18.17 -27.71
C GLU A 295 4.99 -18.34 -26.40
N LEU A 296 5.36 -17.58 -25.36
CA LEU A 296 4.67 -17.59 -24.08
C LEU A 296 3.23 -17.07 -24.19
N LEU A 297 3.00 -16.04 -25.01
CA LEU A 297 1.66 -15.52 -25.29
C LEU A 297 0.79 -16.57 -25.97
N GLN A 298 1.33 -17.32 -26.94
CA GLN A 298 0.59 -18.41 -27.59
C GLN A 298 0.18 -19.51 -26.60
N VAL A 299 1.06 -19.87 -25.66
CA VAL A 299 0.76 -20.84 -24.61
C VAL A 299 -0.31 -20.31 -23.66
N ALA A 300 -0.18 -19.06 -23.20
CA ALA A 300 -1.16 -18.42 -22.35
C ALA A 300 -2.54 -18.33 -23.03
N ASP A 301 -2.60 -18.00 -24.32
CA ASP A 301 -3.83 -17.95 -25.09
C ASP A 301 -4.48 -19.33 -25.25
N ALA A 302 -3.69 -20.37 -25.52
CA ALA A 302 -4.19 -21.74 -25.59
C ALA A 302 -4.75 -22.19 -24.24
N ALA A 303 -4.09 -21.85 -23.13
CA ALA A 303 -4.56 -22.12 -21.78
C ALA A 303 -5.85 -21.34 -21.46
N LEU A 304 -5.92 -20.05 -21.85
CA LEU A 304 -7.10 -19.21 -21.69
C LEU A 304 -8.29 -19.76 -22.49
N TYR A 305 -8.04 -20.27 -23.68
CA TYR A 305 -9.06 -20.93 -24.49
C TYR A 305 -9.62 -22.17 -23.79
N GLN A 306 -8.78 -22.97 -23.13
CA GLN A 306 -9.24 -24.08 -22.29
C GLN A 306 -10.09 -23.59 -21.11
N ALA A 307 -9.67 -22.52 -20.42
CA ALA A 307 -10.45 -21.93 -19.33
C ALA A 307 -11.85 -21.50 -19.81
N LYS A 308 -11.93 -20.86 -20.99
CA LYS A 308 -13.20 -20.46 -21.62
C LYS A 308 -14.07 -21.67 -21.95
N ARG A 309 -13.49 -22.75 -22.50
CA ARG A 309 -14.22 -23.99 -22.84
C ARG A 309 -14.67 -24.78 -21.62
N ALA A 310 -13.90 -24.76 -20.54
CA ALA A 310 -14.19 -25.46 -19.30
C ALA A 310 -15.21 -24.74 -18.40
N GLY A 311 -15.85 -23.68 -18.89
CA GLY A 311 -16.94 -22.98 -18.19
C GLY A 311 -16.61 -21.57 -17.70
N ARG A 312 -15.48 -20.99 -18.12
CA ARG A 312 -15.02 -19.63 -17.72
C ARG A 312 -14.78 -19.52 -16.21
N ASN A 313 -14.52 -18.30 -15.73
CA ASN A 313 -14.26 -17.93 -14.34
C ASN A 313 -13.21 -18.82 -13.65
N ARG A 314 -12.08 -19.06 -14.34
CA ARG A 314 -11.02 -19.95 -13.87
C ARG A 314 -9.69 -19.65 -14.52
N VAL A 315 -8.64 -20.20 -13.94
CA VAL A 315 -7.30 -20.23 -14.48
C VAL A 315 -7.05 -21.62 -15.06
N CYS A 316 -6.48 -21.69 -16.25
CA CYS A 316 -5.94 -22.93 -16.80
C CYS A 316 -4.45 -22.76 -17.07
N ASP A 317 -3.74 -23.87 -16.96
CA ASP A 317 -2.31 -23.98 -17.20
C ASP A 317 -2.10 -25.23 -18.07
N LEU A 318 -1.15 -25.17 -19.01
CA LEU A 318 -0.81 -26.25 -19.93
C LEU A 318 0.42 -27.06 -19.50
N LEU A 319 0.88 -26.92 -18.25
CA LEU A 319 1.86 -27.84 -17.70
C LEU A 319 1.35 -29.28 -17.84
N VAL A 320 2.10 -30.09 -18.60
CA VAL A 320 1.85 -31.52 -18.73
C VAL A 320 2.12 -32.13 -17.36
N GLU A 321 1.08 -32.58 -16.66
CA GLU A 321 1.25 -33.45 -15.49
C GLU A 321 1.98 -34.73 -15.93
N GLY A 322 3.29 -34.76 -15.71
CA GLY A 322 4.03 -36.01 -15.71
C GLY A 322 3.57 -36.85 -14.52
N ASN A 323 2.61 -37.74 -14.74
CA ASN A 323 2.76 -39.19 -14.55
C ASN A 323 1.38 -39.91 -14.47
N LEU A 324 0.82 -40.29 -15.62
CA LEU A 324 -0.04 -41.48 -15.75
C LEU A 324 0.28 -42.20 -17.06
N SER A 325 1.16 -43.21 -16.96
CA SER A 325 1.13 -44.45 -17.75
C SER A 325 0.71 -44.36 -19.23
N HIS A 326 1.70 -44.26 -20.12
CA HIS A 326 1.56 -44.68 -21.52
C HIS A 326 2.24 -46.05 -21.72
N PRO A 327 1.51 -47.18 -21.79
CA PRO A 327 2.02 -48.33 -22.52
C PRO A 327 1.60 -48.13 -23.97
N SER A 328 2.51 -47.72 -24.85
CA SER A 328 2.52 -48.05 -26.30
C SER A 328 3.57 -47.23 -27.04
N ARG A 329 4.82 -47.66 -26.96
CA ARG A 329 5.79 -47.57 -28.07
C ARG A 329 6.83 -48.70 -27.92
N GLN A 330 6.32 -49.93 -27.88
CA GLN A 330 7.06 -51.11 -28.32
C GLN A 330 6.35 -51.65 -29.57
N ALA A 331 6.73 -51.12 -30.73
CA ALA A 331 6.51 -51.75 -32.04
C ALA A 331 7.19 -50.90 -33.12
N ALA A 332 8.52 -50.87 -33.13
CA ALA A 332 9.35 -50.63 -34.31
C ALA A 332 10.80 -50.81 -33.85
N LEU A 333 11.35 -51.99 -34.14
CA LEU A 333 12.76 -52.43 -34.11
C LEU A 333 12.84 -53.90 -33.64
N ARG A 334 12.07 -54.79 -34.28
CA ARG A 334 12.42 -56.19 -34.47
C ARG A 334 11.91 -56.62 -35.85
N GLY A 335 12.84 -57.09 -36.67
CA GLY A 335 12.61 -57.57 -38.03
C GLY A 335 13.46 -56.80 -39.05
N ASP A 336 14.76 -57.08 -39.15
CA ASP A 336 15.25 -58.01 -40.19
C ASP A 336 16.79 -58.10 -40.14
N SER A 337 17.31 -59.28 -39.77
CA SER A 337 18.70 -59.71 -39.90
C SER A 337 18.73 -61.20 -39.53
N GLY A 338 18.33 -62.03 -40.50
CA GLY A 338 18.34 -63.49 -40.41
C GLY A 338 17.94 -64.11 -41.72
#